data_AF-I0HTM1-F1
#
_entry.id   AF-I0HTM1-F1
#
_cell.length_a   1.000
_cell.length_b   1.000
_cell.length_c   1.000
_cell.angle_alpha   90.00
_cell.angle_beta   90.00
_cell.angle_gamma   90.00
#
_symmetry.space_group_name_H-M   'P 1'
#
loop_
_entity.id
_entity.type
_entity.pdbx_description
1 polymer ?
#
loop_
_entity_poly.entity_id
_entity_poly.type
_entity_poly.pdbx_seq_one_letter_code
_entity_poly.pdbx_strand_id
1 'polypeptide(L)'
;MKWQPRGFGIRFGDCFCLGEKKLITRSARLVFRLMAVPVLMIVPGLASSEEIPVLHPAPNKLACKSAAIRLGEDANTVELCVLQGSFSHDKYLLKIGGSVVIQGIDDQTTTGIQASHKGKTVALRCPPQNVSPRATAAEIQQIVPGYTAEQAKAAADLMATSNLGMEVGRLCQVSVEGDAVMTVQVLFD
;
A
#
# COMPACT_ATOMS: atom_id res chain seq x y z
N MET A 1 8.12 33.57 35.28
CA MET A 1 9.39 32.93 35.72
C MET A 1 10.34 32.93 34.53
N LYS A 2 11.45 33.67 34.66
CA LYS A 2 12.45 33.97 33.63
C LYS A 2 13.63 33.02 33.85
N TRP A 3 14.07 32.30 32.83
CA TRP A 3 15.15 31.32 32.93
C TRP A 3 16.21 31.58 31.85
N GLN A 4 17.37 32.07 32.29
CA GLN A 4 18.72 32.10 31.67
C GLN A 4 19.67 32.66 32.77
N PRO A 5 21.01 32.47 32.74
CA PRO A 5 21.89 31.83 31.74
C PRO A 5 23.00 30.92 32.36
N ARG A 6 23.88 30.37 31.50
CA ARG A 6 25.37 30.23 31.61
C ARG A 6 25.80 29.18 30.55
N GLY A 7 26.67 29.42 29.57
CA GLY A 7 27.88 30.25 29.56
C GLY A 7 29.08 29.39 29.93
N PHE A 8 29.60 28.57 29.01
CA PHE A 8 30.92 27.93 29.13
C PHE A 8 31.58 27.86 27.75
N GLY A 9 32.62 28.67 27.57
CA GLY A 9 33.58 28.54 26.49
C GLY A 9 34.86 27.90 27.04
N ILE A 10 35.44 26.98 26.28
CA ILE A 10 36.85 26.58 26.41
C ILE A 10 37.43 26.48 24.99
N ARG A 11 38.45 27.30 24.74
CA ARG A 11 39.42 27.18 23.64
C ARG A 11 40.56 26.27 24.11
N PHE A 12 41.06 25.39 23.25
CA PHE A 12 42.44 24.90 23.08
C PHE A 12 42.36 24.01 21.82
N GLY A 13 43.20 24.08 20.80
CA GLY A 13 44.61 24.42 20.75
C GLY A 13 45.27 23.32 19.91
N ASP A 14 45.58 23.66 18.66
CA ASP A 14 46.76 23.25 17.88
C ASP A 14 47.10 21.77 17.56
N CYS A 15 47.20 21.56 16.24
CA CYS A 15 48.37 21.06 15.53
C CYS A 15 48.79 19.59 15.69
N PHE A 16 48.60 18.80 14.63
CA PHE A 16 49.51 17.70 14.33
C PHE A 16 49.88 17.66 12.85
N CYS A 17 51.18 17.50 12.65
CA CYS A 17 51.94 17.71 11.44
C CYS A 17 52.04 16.46 10.54
N LEU A 18 52.27 16.75 9.25
CA LEU A 18 53.22 16.13 8.31
C LEU A 18 52.99 14.68 7.83
N GLY A 19 53.11 14.51 6.51
CA GLY A 19 53.42 13.22 5.92
C GLY A 19 53.26 13.14 4.39
N GLU A 20 54.07 13.91 3.65
CA GLU A 20 54.26 13.76 2.21
C GLU A 20 54.66 12.33 1.81
N LYS A 21 54.09 11.77 0.72
CA LYS A 21 54.83 10.98 -0.28
C LYS A 21 54.25 11.18 -1.69
N LYS A 22 54.97 11.97 -2.49
CA LYS A 22 54.93 11.97 -3.96
C LYS A 22 55.44 10.63 -4.49
N LEU A 23 54.76 10.05 -5.49
CA LEU A 23 55.40 9.11 -6.41
C LEU A 23 54.84 9.25 -7.84
N ILE A 24 55.55 10.05 -8.63
CA ILE A 24 56.10 9.78 -9.97
C ILE A 24 55.23 8.94 -10.94
N THR A 25 54.62 9.65 -11.88
CA THR A 25 54.74 9.55 -13.36
C THR A 25 54.93 8.16 -14.01
N ARG A 26 54.04 7.82 -14.96
CA ARG A 26 54.42 7.49 -16.36
C ARG A 26 53.23 7.35 -17.29
N SER A 27 53.20 8.19 -18.32
CA SER A 27 52.38 8.08 -19.52
C SER A 27 52.78 6.86 -20.35
N ALA A 28 51.80 6.09 -20.84
CA ALA A 28 51.99 5.22 -22.00
C ALA A 28 50.66 4.91 -22.72
N ARG A 29 50.55 5.47 -23.93
CA ARG A 29 50.01 4.87 -25.16
C ARG A 29 48.61 4.23 -25.12
N LEU A 30 47.64 5.03 -25.57
CA LEU A 30 46.84 4.80 -26.80
C LEU A 30 46.78 3.36 -27.32
N VAL A 31 45.61 2.71 -27.24
CA VAL A 31 45.01 1.94 -28.35
C VAL A 31 43.49 2.11 -28.28
N PHE A 32 42.97 2.89 -29.23
CA PHE A 32 41.56 2.88 -29.61
C PHE A 32 41.24 1.50 -30.21
N ARG A 33 40.32 0.75 -29.59
CA ARG A 33 39.58 -0.31 -30.29
C ARG A 33 38.09 -0.08 -30.08
N LEU A 34 37.48 0.49 -31.12
CA LEU A 34 36.06 0.38 -31.40
C LEU A 34 35.68 -1.11 -31.41
N MET A 35 34.81 -1.51 -30.49
CA MET A 35 33.89 -2.62 -30.67
C MET A 35 32.52 -2.08 -30.29
N ALA A 36 31.80 -1.56 -31.27
CA ALA A 36 30.39 -1.26 -31.15
C ALA A 36 29.66 -2.60 -31.05
N VAL A 37 29.34 -3.02 -29.83
CA VAL A 37 28.43 -4.14 -29.57
C VAL A 37 27.02 -3.55 -29.54
N PRO A 38 26.13 -3.88 -30.50
CA PRO A 38 24.72 -3.58 -30.34
C PRO A 38 24.16 -4.55 -29.29
N VAL A 39 24.25 -4.17 -28.02
CA VAL A 39 23.46 -4.81 -26.97
C VAL A 39 22.04 -4.33 -27.18
N LEU A 40 21.29 -5.09 -27.97
CA LEU A 40 19.84 -4.95 -28.10
C LEU A 40 19.24 -5.38 -26.75
N MET A 41 19.17 -4.46 -25.79
CA MET A 41 18.39 -4.64 -24.58
C MET A 41 16.91 -4.56 -24.98
N ILE A 42 16.35 -5.69 -25.39
CA ILE A 42 14.91 -5.90 -25.33
C ILE A 42 14.60 -5.99 -23.84
N VAL A 43 14.20 -4.87 -23.25
CA VAL A 43 13.56 -4.86 -21.94
C VAL A 43 12.11 -5.24 -22.21
N PRO A 44 11.64 -6.45 -21.86
CA PRO A 44 10.22 -6.70 -21.80
C PRO A 44 9.67 -5.81 -20.69
N GLY A 45 8.95 -4.75 -21.09
CA GLY A 45 8.06 -4.05 -20.20
C GLY A 45 7.02 -5.04 -19.71
N LEU A 46 7.20 -5.54 -18.49
CA LEU A 46 6.12 -6.15 -17.73
C LEU A 46 5.08 -5.05 -17.49
N ALA A 47 4.15 -4.92 -18.42
CA ALA A 47 2.85 -4.36 -18.13
C ALA A 47 2.21 -5.32 -17.10
N SER A 48 2.45 -5.06 -15.82
CA SER A 48 1.67 -5.65 -14.75
C SER A 48 0.26 -5.14 -14.99
N SER A 49 -0.63 -5.98 -15.51
CA SER A 49 -2.06 -5.77 -15.34
C SER A 49 -2.24 -5.64 -13.84
N GLU A 50 -2.48 -4.42 -13.36
CA GLU A 50 -2.55 -4.11 -11.94
C GLU A 50 -3.88 -4.68 -11.43
N GLU A 51 -3.90 -6.00 -11.27
CA GLU A 51 -5.04 -6.73 -10.77
C GLU A 51 -5.24 -6.36 -9.31
N ILE A 52 -6.43 -5.83 -8.98
CA ILE A 52 -6.75 -5.42 -7.61
C ILE A 52 -6.80 -6.70 -6.77
N PRO A 53 -5.95 -6.84 -5.73
CA PRO A 53 -5.94 -8.04 -4.90
C PRO A 53 -7.28 -8.21 -4.19
N VAL A 54 -7.81 -9.43 -4.25
CA VAL A 54 -9.11 -9.79 -3.68
C VAL A 54 -8.93 -10.52 -2.35
N LEU A 55 -9.77 -10.20 -1.35
CA LEU A 55 -9.79 -10.77 -0.01
C LEU A 55 -11.19 -11.32 0.28
N HIS A 56 -11.25 -12.62 0.59
CA HIS A 56 -12.47 -13.35 0.94
C HIS A 56 -12.41 -13.71 2.44
N PRO A 57 -12.91 -12.85 3.35
CA PRO A 57 -12.96 -13.18 4.76
C PRO A 57 -14.09 -14.20 4.98
N ALA A 58 -13.83 -15.23 5.77
CA ALA A 58 -14.83 -16.19 6.18
C ALA A 58 -15.32 -15.86 7.60
N PRO A 59 -16.54 -16.26 7.99
CA PRO A 59 -17.09 -15.93 9.30
C PRO A 59 -16.15 -16.39 10.42
N ASN A 60 -15.84 -15.47 11.34
CA ASN A 60 -14.93 -15.70 12.48
C ASN A 60 -13.49 -16.09 12.10
N LYS A 61 -13.06 -15.88 10.85
CA LYS A 61 -11.67 -16.11 10.41
C LYS A 61 -11.05 -14.82 9.88
N LEU A 62 -9.84 -14.54 10.33
CA LEU A 62 -9.07 -13.40 9.85
C LEU A 62 -8.47 -13.74 8.48
N ALA A 63 -8.82 -12.98 7.44
CA ALA A 63 -8.18 -13.04 6.13
C ALA A 63 -7.34 -11.78 5.93
N CYS A 64 -6.14 -11.91 5.38
CA CYS A 64 -5.20 -10.81 5.21
C CYS A 64 -4.65 -10.74 3.79
N LYS A 65 -4.38 -9.51 3.33
CA LYS A 65 -3.58 -9.23 2.14
C LYS A 65 -2.46 -8.27 2.51
N SER A 66 -1.30 -8.47 1.90
CA SER A 66 -0.13 -7.65 2.15
C SER A 66 0.44 -7.07 0.87
N ALA A 67 1.09 -5.92 1.00
CA ALA A 67 1.84 -5.25 -0.05
C ALA A 67 3.15 -4.71 0.53
N ALA A 68 4.20 -4.68 -0.29
CA ALA A 68 5.45 -4.02 0.07
C ALA A 68 5.33 -2.52 -0.20
N ILE A 69 5.68 -1.69 0.78
CA ILE A 69 5.65 -0.23 0.67
C ILE A 69 6.98 0.36 1.14
N ARG A 70 7.28 1.58 0.71
CA ARG A 70 8.40 2.36 1.26
C ARG A 70 7.88 3.50 2.10
N LEU A 71 8.38 3.62 3.31
CA LEU A 71 8.07 4.71 4.23
C LEU A 71 9.34 5.51 4.49
N GLY A 72 9.65 6.44 3.58
CA GLY A 72 10.97 7.08 3.57
C GLY A 72 12.00 6.11 3.00
N GLU A 73 13.09 5.87 3.72
CA GLU A 73 14.14 4.92 3.29
C GLU A 73 13.86 3.47 3.73
N ASP A 74 12.89 3.27 4.65
CA ASP A 74 12.56 1.96 5.17
C ASP A 74 11.62 1.18 4.24
N ALA A 75 12.03 -0.02 3.85
CA ALA A 75 11.13 -1.01 3.28
C ALA A 75 10.24 -1.59 4.39
N ASN A 76 8.92 -1.50 4.20
CA ASN A 76 7.93 -2.02 5.14
C ASN A 76 6.91 -2.89 4.41
N THR A 77 6.23 -3.75 5.15
CA THR A 77 5.06 -4.48 4.67
C THR A 77 3.82 -3.82 5.26
N VAL A 78 2.87 -3.46 4.41
CA VAL A 78 1.51 -3.11 4.82
C VAL A 78 0.64 -4.36 4.70
N GLU A 79 -0.21 -4.61 5.68
CA GLU A 79 -1.14 -5.73 5.70
C GLU A 79 -2.52 -5.24 6.11
N LEU A 80 -3.52 -5.46 5.26
CA LEU A 80 -4.92 -5.28 5.59
C LEU A 80 -5.53 -6.64 5.92
N CYS A 81 -6.05 -6.77 7.12
CA CYS A 81 -6.81 -7.94 7.54
C CYS A 81 -8.26 -7.59 7.82
N VAL A 82 -9.16 -8.49 7.42
CA VAL A 82 -10.59 -8.39 7.70
C VAL A 82 -11.02 -9.64 8.44
N LEU A 83 -11.72 -9.44 9.55
CA LEU A 83 -12.43 -10.48 10.28
C LEU A 83 -13.92 -10.26 10.02
N GLN A 84 -14.54 -11.18 9.29
CA GLN A 84 -15.97 -11.11 9.05
C GLN A 84 -16.71 -11.35 10.38
N GLY A 85 -17.49 -10.37 10.79
CA GLY A 85 -18.35 -10.43 11.97
C GLY A 85 -19.70 -11.03 11.62
N SER A 86 -20.41 -11.55 12.62
CA SER A 86 -21.84 -11.83 12.45
C SER A 86 -22.61 -10.50 12.47
N PHE A 87 -23.57 -10.32 11.55
CA PHE A 87 -24.47 -9.16 11.50
C PHE A 87 -23.81 -7.79 11.25
N SER A 88 -22.94 -7.68 10.23
CA SER A 88 -22.39 -6.39 9.77
C SER A 88 -21.55 -5.65 10.82
N HIS A 89 -20.69 -6.38 11.52
CA HIS A 89 -19.68 -5.82 12.42
C HIS A 89 -18.30 -6.36 12.08
N ASP A 90 -17.95 -6.26 10.80
CA ASP A 90 -16.65 -6.69 10.31
C ASP A 90 -15.56 -5.84 10.94
N LYS A 91 -14.48 -6.48 11.37
CA LYS A 91 -13.33 -5.78 11.96
C LYS A 91 -12.21 -5.70 10.95
N TYR A 92 -11.68 -4.50 10.78
CA TYR A 92 -10.57 -4.19 9.91
C TYR A 92 -9.34 -3.89 10.75
N LEU A 93 -8.23 -4.55 10.42
CA LEU A 93 -6.93 -4.32 11.04
C LEU A 93 -5.94 -3.95 9.95
N LEU A 94 -5.37 -2.75 10.05
CA LEU A 94 -4.25 -2.35 9.22
C LEU A 94 -2.96 -2.49 10.04
N LYS A 95 -2.01 -3.25 9.52
CA LYS A 95 -0.68 -3.40 10.10
C LYS A 95 0.38 -2.82 9.18
N ILE A 96 1.40 -2.21 9.78
CA ILE A 96 2.60 -1.75 9.09
C ILE A 96 3.80 -2.30 9.86
N GLY A 97 4.67 -3.04 9.16
CA GLY A 97 5.82 -3.68 9.79
C GLY A 97 5.42 -4.65 10.92
N GLY A 98 4.27 -5.32 10.77
CA GLY A 98 3.72 -6.25 11.76
C GLY A 98 2.98 -5.61 12.95
N SER A 99 3.03 -4.29 13.12
CA SER A 99 2.33 -3.58 14.20
C SER A 99 0.96 -3.09 13.73
N VAL A 100 -0.09 -3.27 14.54
CA VAL A 100 -1.43 -2.72 14.25
C VAL A 100 -1.38 -1.19 14.37
N VAL A 101 -1.72 -0.51 13.28
CA VAL A 101 -1.73 0.96 13.17
C VAL A 101 -3.15 1.51 13.21
N ILE A 102 -4.07 0.86 12.49
CA ILE A 102 -5.49 1.20 12.50
C ILE A 102 -6.28 -0.06 12.84
N GLN A 103 -7.28 0.10 13.69
CA GLN A 103 -8.32 -0.87 13.94
C GLN A 103 -9.67 -0.16 13.89
N GLY A 104 -10.65 -0.74 13.20
CA GLY A 104 -12.00 -0.22 13.15
C GLY A 104 -13.01 -1.21 12.64
N ILE A 105 -14.28 -0.79 12.64
CA ILE A 105 -15.39 -1.53 12.03
C ILE A 105 -15.80 -0.93 10.69
N ASP A 106 -16.63 -1.63 9.96
CA ASP A 106 -17.22 -1.26 8.68
C ASP A 106 -17.79 0.18 8.64
N ASP A 107 -18.56 0.61 9.63
CA ASP A 107 -19.09 1.99 9.69
C ASP A 107 -17.99 3.05 9.74
N GLN A 108 -16.95 2.79 10.53
CA GLN A 108 -15.83 3.70 10.72
C GLN A 108 -14.94 3.73 9.47
N THR A 109 -14.68 2.57 8.87
CA THR A 109 -13.85 2.48 7.66
C THR A 109 -14.59 3.02 6.43
N THR A 110 -15.92 3.02 6.40
CA THR A 110 -16.72 3.62 5.31
C THR A 110 -16.37 5.10 5.10
N THR A 111 -16.38 5.87 6.19
CA THR A 111 -16.02 7.30 6.18
C THR A 111 -14.52 7.51 6.16
N GLY A 112 -13.77 6.57 6.77
CA GLY A 112 -12.32 6.53 6.79
C GLY A 112 -11.77 6.78 8.19
N ILE A 113 -10.71 6.06 8.54
CA ILE A 113 -10.01 6.18 9.82
C ILE A 113 -8.59 6.64 9.54
N GLN A 114 -8.07 7.56 10.36
CA GLN A 114 -6.70 8.04 10.27
C GLN A 114 -5.94 7.75 11.57
N ALA A 115 -4.65 7.46 11.44
CA ALA A 115 -3.72 7.30 12.55
C ALA A 115 -2.35 7.86 12.17
N SER A 116 -1.50 8.09 13.17
CA SER A 116 -0.10 8.43 12.95
C SER A 116 0.79 7.20 13.16
N HIS A 117 1.71 6.94 12.23
CA HIS A 117 2.72 5.89 12.35
C HIS A 117 4.08 6.43 11.94
N LYS A 118 5.05 6.42 12.88
CA LYS A 118 6.41 6.98 12.67
C LYS A 118 6.39 8.42 12.12
N GLY A 119 5.47 9.25 12.62
CA GLY A 119 5.32 10.64 12.19
C GLY A 119 4.61 10.83 10.85
N LYS A 120 4.15 9.76 10.18
CA LYS A 120 3.36 9.81 8.96
C LYS A 120 1.89 9.56 9.24
N THR A 121 1.01 10.27 8.54
CA THR A 121 -0.43 10.03 8.53
C THR A 121 -0.72 8.81 7.68
N VAL A 122 -1.41 7.85 8.26
CA VAL A 122 -1.92 6.65 7.60
C VAL A 122 -3.43 6.70 7.64
N ALA A 123 -4.09 6.39 6.53
CA ALA A 123 -5.54 6.31 6.47
C ALA A 123 -5.99 4.97 5.89
N LEU A 124 -7.14 4.50 6.36
CA LEU A 124 -7.86 3.35 5.83
C LEU A 124 -9.29 3.78 5.50
N ARG A 125 -9.72 3.53 4.28
CA ARG A 125 -11.12 3.75 3.85
C ARG A 125 -11.64 2.55 3.06
N CYS A 126 -12.80 2.03 3.43
CA CYS A 126 -13.44 0.86 2.84
C CYS A 126 -14.92 1.17 2.53
N PRO A 127 -15.22 1.97 1.49
CA PRO A 127 -16.59 2.25 1.09
C PRO A 127 -17.29 0.97 0.59
N PRO A 128 -18.59 0.82 0.86
CA PRO A 128 -19.40 -0.27 0.34
C PRO A 128 -19.56 -0.16 -1.18
N GLN A 129 -19.54 -1.29 -1.85
CA GLN A 129 -19.92 -1.44 -3.25
C GLN A 129 -21.35 -1.90 -3.30
N ASN A 130 -22.25 -0.94 -3.53
CA ASN A 130 -23.68 -1.18 -3.61
C ASN A 130 -24.08 -1.41 -5.05
N VAL A 131 -24.84 -2.49 -5.26
CA VAL A 131 -25.37 -2.85 -6.57
C VAL A 131 -26.88 -2.65 -6.57
N SER A 132 -27.38 -2.04 -7.66
CA SER A 132 -28.80 -1.82 -7.88
C SER A 132 -29.53 -3.14 -8.17
N PRO A 133 -30.80 -3.30 -7.73
CA PRO A 133 -31.58 -4.54 -7.91
C PRO A 133 -31.84 -4.95 -9.37
N ARG A 134 -31.41 -4.15 -10.35
CA ARG A 134 -31.52 -4.44 -11.80
C ARG A 134 -30.21 -4.30 -12.55
N ALA A 135 -29.09 -4.27 -11.83
CA ALA A 135 -27.78 -4.21 -12.44
C ALA A 135 -27.53 -5.48 -13.28
N THR A 136 -27.07 -5.29 -14.49
CA THR A 136 -26.56 -6.34 -15.37
C THR A 136 -25.23 -6.88 -14.85
N ALA A 137 -24.88 -8.11 -15.22
CA ALA A 137 -23.58 -8.69 -14.84
C ALA A 137 -22.38 -7.79 -15.23
N ALA A 138 -22.46 -7.10 -16.37
CA ALA A 138 -21.41 -6.17 -16.80
C ALA A 138 -21.30 -4.95 -15.88
N GLU A 139 -22.42 -4.36 -15.47
CA GLU A 139 -22.43 -3.26 -14.49
C GLU A 139 -21.90 -3.72 -13.13
N ILE A 140 -22.22 -4.94 -12.72
CA ILE A 140 -21.70 -5.52 -11.48
C ILE A 140 -20.18 -5.67 -11.54
N GLN A 141 -19.61 -6.15 -12.64
CA GLN A 141 -18.15 -6.25 -12.78
C GLN A 141 -17.44 -4.90 -12.81
N GLN A 142 -18.11 -3.85 -13.30
CA GLN A 142 -17.58 -2.50 -13.21
C GLN A 142 -17.57 -1.98 -11.77
N ILE A 143 -18.61 -2.31 -11.00
CA ILE A 143 -18.71 -1.95 -9.58
C ILE A 143 -17.74 -2.77 -8.74
N VAL A 144 -17.59 -4.06 -9.04
CA VAL A 144 -16.77 -5.05 -8.34
C VAL A 144 -15.79 -5.72 -9.32
N PRO A 145 -14.62 -5.12 -9.54
CA PRO A 145 -13.65 -5.65 -10.50
C PRO A 145 -13.12 -7.05 -10.15
N GLY A 146 -13.23 -7.46 -8.88
CA GLY A 146 -12.81 -8.78 -8.42
C GLY A 146 -13.76 -9.93 -8.77
N TYR A 147 -14.94 -9.66 -9.33
CA TYR A 147 -15.89 -10.70 -9.71
C TYR A 147 -15.57 -11.32 -11.07
N THR A 148 -15.59 -12.66 -11.14
CA THR A 148 -15.66 -13.36 -12.43
C THR A 148 -17.00 -13.12 -13.12
N ALA A 149 -17.08 -13.46 -14.41
CA ALA A 149 -18.32 -13.31 -15.18
C ALA A 149 -19.46 -14.13 -14.57
N GLU A 150 -19.14 -15.30 -14.05
CA GLU A 150 -20.08 -16.22 -13.39
C GLU A 150 -20.56 -15.65 -12.06
N GLN A 151 -19.65 -15.09 -11.24
CA GLN A 151 -20.01 -14.46 -9.96
C GLN A 151 -20.91 -13.24 -10.18
N ALA A 152 -20.57 -12.39 -11.15
CA ALA A 152 -21.38 -11.23 -11.48
C ALA A 152 -22.76 -11.62 -12.02
N LYS A 153 -22.84 -12.67 -12.84
CA LYS A 153 -24.12 -13.22 -13.29
C LYS A 153 -24.94 -13.78 -12.12
N ALA A 154 -24.32 -14.55 -11.22
CA ALA A 154 -25.01 -15.10 -10.06
C ALA A 154 -25.56 -13.98 -9.16
N ALA A 155 -24.79 -12.91 -8.94
CA ALA A 155 -25.25 -11.74 -8.20
C ALA A 155 -26.44 -11.05 -8.90
N ALA A 156 -26.37 -10.84 -10.22
CA ALA A 156 -27.48 -10.27 -11.00
C ALA A 156 -28.76 -11.13 -10.90
N ASP A 157 -28.62 -12.46 -11.02
CA ASP A 157 -29.74 -13.40 -10.96
C ASP A 157 -30.39 -13.42 -9.56
N LEU A 158 -29.59 -13.33 -8.49
CA LEU A 158 -30.09 -13.22 -7.11
C LEU A 158 -30.91 -11.94 -6.91
N MET A 159 -30.43 -10.82 -7.46
CA MET A 159 -31.13 -9.53 -7.33
C MET A 159 -32.34 -9.41 -8.25
N ALA A 160 -32.42 -10.15 -9.36
CA ALA A 160 -33.52 -10.05 -10.32
C ALA A 160 -34.91 -10.29 -9.69
N THR A 161 -34.95 -11.00 -8.55
CA THR A 161 -36.18 -11.28 -7.79
C THR A 161 -36.42 -10.31 -6.63
N SER A 162 -35.45 -9.45 -6.31
CA SER A 162 -35.47 -8.49 -5.22
C SER A 162 -35.65 -7.06 -5.75
N ASN A 163 -36.41 -6.23 -5.05
CA ASN A 163 -36.45 -4.79 -5.31
C ASN A 163 -35.46 -3.99 -4.44
N LEU A 164 -34.59 -4.69 -3.70
CA LEU A 164 -33.60 -4.10 -2.82
C LEU A 164 -32.21 -4.29 -3.41
N GLY A 165 -31.43 -3.21 -3.47
CA GLY A 165 -30.01 -3.28 -3.78
C GLY A 165 -29.26 -3.99 -2.66
N MET A 166 -28.08 -4.49 -2.97
CA MET A 166 -27.24 -5.22 -2.02
C MET A 166 -25.81 -4.67 -2.00
N GLU A 167 -25.20 -4.71 -0.82
CA GLU A 167 -23.75 -4.58 -0.70
C GLU A 167 -23.13 -5.93 -1.10
N VAL A 168 -22.27 -5.91 -2.11
CA VAL A 168 -21.59 -7.11 -2.65
C VAL A 168 -20.14 -7.21 -2.19
N GLY A 169 -19.62 -6.15 -1.56
CA GLY A 169 -18.24 -6.06 -1.11
C GLY A 169 -17.84 -4.65 -0.73
N ARG A 170 -16.55 -4.47 -0.45
CA ARG A 170 -15.93 -3.18 -0.11
C ARG A 170 -14.61 -3.00 -0.82
N LEU A 171 -14.36 -1.80 -1.34
CA LEU A 171 -13.09 -1.46 -1.97
C LEU A 171 -12.19 -0.72 -0.98
N CYS A 172 -11.41 -1.46 -0.21
CA CYS A 172 -10.51 -0.87 0.78
C CYS A 172 -9.29 -0.21 0.13
N GLN A 173 -9.00 1.03 0.51
CA GLN A 173 -7.80 1.76 0.16
C GLN A 173 -7.03 2.13 1.42
N VAL A 174 -5.73 1.85 1.41
CA VAL A 174 -4.77 2.34 2.39
C VAL A 174 -3.98 3.45 1.76
N SER A 175 -3.88 4.58 2.46
CA SER A 175 -3.04 5.70 2.03
C SER A 175 -2.05 6.11 3.11
N VAL A 176 -0.90 6.61 2.69
CA VAL A 176 0.14 7.17 3.55
C VAL A 176 0.45 8.56 3.05
N GLU A 177 0.40 9.58 3.90
CA GLU A 177 0.57 10.99 3.51
C GLU A 177 -0.36 11.43 2.35
N GLY A 178 -1.51 10.77 2.21
CA GLY A 178 -2.48 11.02 1.13
C GLY A 178 -2.26 10.19 -0.14
N ASP A 179 -1.12 9.52 -0.30
CA ASP A 179 -0.85 8.66 -1.45
C ASP A 179 -1.39 7.25 -1.21
N ALA A 180 -2.15 6.71 -2.17
CA ALA A 180 -2.64 5.34 -2.10
C ALA A 180 -1.48 4.35 -2.25
N VAL A 181 -1.30 3.47 -1.25
CA VAL A 181 -0.20 2.50 -1.21
C VAL A 181 -0.68 1.04 -1.31
N MET A 182 -1.98 0.81 -1.13
CA MET A 182 -2.60 -0.50 -1.24
C MET A 182 -4.09 -0.33 -1.53
N THR A 183 -4.61 -1.05 -2.51
CA THR A 183 -6.06 -1.17 -2.75
C THR A 183 -6.42 -2.65 -2.70
N VAL A 184 -7.47 -3.01 -1.97
CA VAL A 184 -7.92 -4.39 -1.79
C VAL A 184 -9.43 -4.46 -1.98
N GLN A 185 -9.86 -5.40 -2.81
CA GLN A 185 -11.25 -5.74 -2.98
C GLN A 185 -11.66 -6.77 -1.92
N VAL A 186 -12.49 -6.39 -0.96
CA VAL A 186 -13.06 -7.30 0.04
C VAL A 186 -14.39 -7.80 -0.49
N LEU A 187 -14.55 -9.12 -0.60
CA LEU A 187 -15.78 -9.77 -1.05
C LEU A 187 -16.32 -10.66 0.06
N PHE A 188 -17.60 -10.52 0.36
CA PHE A 188 -18.27 -11.35 1.37
C PHE A 188 -18.99 -12.49 0.65
N ASP A 189 -18.55 -13.72 0.90
CA ASP A 189 -19.18 -14.94 0.39
C ASP A 189 -20.30 -15.45 1.30
#